data_AF-A0A6C2TV49-F1
#
_entry.id   AF-A0A6C2TV49-F1
#
_cell.length_a   1.000
_cell.length_b   1.000
_cell.length_c   1.000
_cell.angle_alpha   90.00
_cell.angle_beta   90.00
_cell.angle_gamma   90.00
#
_symmetry.space_group_name_H-M   'P 1'
#
loop_
_entity.id
_entity.type
_entity.pdbx_description
1 polymer ?
#
loop_
_entity_poly.entity_id
_entity_poly.type
_entity_poly.pdbx_seq_one_letter_code
_entity_poly.pdbx_strand_id
1 'polypeptide(L)'
;MRVLGLGSYKTAWTWLHKLRRAMVRPGRERLAGTVQVDETFIGGTRPGKRGRGAEGKTLVLIVAQENGKAVGRIRLVKIPDASSKSLEGAIRETVDPGTQVKTDGWKGYNGLGALGYDHKVVRKSEDVGANLLPLCHRVASLLKRWLGGTHQGAVSHEHLAYYLDEYTFRFNRRTSRSRGMLLYRLLQNAVAMEPVRFKEISLSVRGRNHKIQT
;
A
#
# COMPACT_ATOMS: atom_id res chain seq x y z
N MET A 1 -22.86 8.20 14.77
CA MET A 1 -23.63 7.02 14.28
C MET A 1 -25.14 7.22 14.27
N ARG A 2 -25.68 8.27 14.91
CA ARG A 2 -27.12 8.60 14.91
C ARG A 2 -27.69 8.92 13.52
N VAL A 3 -26.93 9.61 12.67
CA VAL A 3 -27.37 10.08 11.34
C VAL A 3 -27.76 8.94 10.38
N LEU A 4 -27.11 7.78 10.49
CA LEU A 4 -27.39 6.61 9.65
C LEU A 4 -28.29 5.58 10.35
N GLY A 5 -28.75 5.85 11.58
CA GLY A 5 -29.57 4.90 12.35
C GLY A 5 -28.87 3.58 12.69
N LEU A 6 -27.54 3.49 12.60
CA LEU A 6 -26.82 2.25 12.84
C LEU A 6 -26.80 1.92 14.35
N GLY A 7 -27.45 0.83 14.73
CA GLY A 7 -27.63 0.42 16.13
C GLY A 7 -26.39 -0.13 16.84
N SER A 8 -25.25 -0.28 16.17
CA SER A 8 -24.01 -0.73 16.83
C SER A 8 -22.73 -0.26 16.15
N TYR A 9 -21.68 -0.05 16.96
CA TYR A 9 -20.33 0.23 16.46
C TYR A 9 -19.83 -0.87 15.53
N LYS A 10 -20.10 -2.13 15.90
CA LYS A 10 -19.76 -3.31 15.12
C LYS A 10 -20.30 -3.21 13.69
N THR A 11 -21.55 -2.82 13.51
CA THR A 11 -22.17 -2.68 12.19
C THR A 11 -21.44 -1.63 11.35
N ALA A 12 -21.25 -0.42 11.89
CA ALA A 12 -20.59 0.67 11.18
C ALA A 12 -19.12 0.35 10.85
N TRP A 13 -18.40 -0.27 11.78
CA TRP A 13 -17.02 -0.71 11.58
C TRP A 13 -16.93 -1.76 10.48
N THR A 14 -17.85 -2.73 10.47
CA THR A 14 -17.93 -3.77 9.44
C THR A 14 -18.19 -3.16 8.06
N TRP A 15 -19.15 -2.23 7.99
CA TRP A 15 -19.47 -1.51 6.75
C TRP A 15 -18.27 -0.74 6.22
N LEU A 16 -17.56 0.00 7.09
CA LEU A 16 -16.38 0.73 6.69
C LEU A 16 -15.32 -0.18 6.05
N HIS A 17 -15.03 -1.34 6.66
CA HIS A 17 -14.06 -2.28 6.09
C HIS A 17 -14.55 -2.94 4.80
N LYS A 18 -15.84 -3.22 4.66
CA LYS A 18 -16.42 -3.68 3.39
C LYS A 18 -16.23 -2.63 2.29
N LEU A 19 -16.49 -1.36 2.59
CA LEU A 19 -16.25 -0.27 1.64
C LEU A 19 -14.77 -0.14 1.28
N ARG A 20 -13.85 -0.23 2.26
CA ARG A 20 -12.40 -0.22 1.98
C ARG A 20 -11.97 -1.36 1.08
N ARG A 21 -12.55 -2.55 1.26
CA ARG A 21 -12.32 -3.68 0.34
C ARG A 21 -12.82 -3.36 -1.07
N ALA A 22 -14.00 -2.75 -1.19
CA ALA A 22 -14.56 -2.28 -2.47
C ALA A 22 -13.72 -1.17 -3.14
N MET A 23 -12.82 -0.51 -2.42
CA MET A 23 -11.87 0.44 -3.02
C MET A 23 -10.77 -0.25 -3.84
N VAL A 24 -10.59 -1.56 -3.72
CA VAL A 24 -9.67 -2.35 -4.53
C VAL A 24 -10.44 -3.02 -5.67
N ARG A 25 -10.27 -2.49 -6.88
CA ARG A 25 -10.90 -3.07 -8.08
C ARG A 25 -10.26 -4.43 -8.40
N PRO A 26 -11.06 -5.52 -8.57
CA PRO A 26 -10.57 -6.77 -9.14
C PRO A 26 -10.00 -6.55 -10.54
N GLY A 27 -8.84 -7.16 -10.84
CA GLY A 27 -8.17 -6.96 -12.13
C GLY A 27 -7.72 -5.52 -12.39
N ARG A 28 -7.44 -4.73 -11.34
CA ARG A 28 -6.86 -3.38 -11.51
C ARG A 28 -5.55 -3.48 -12.32
N GLU A 29 -5.40 -2.57 -13.28
CA GLU A 29 -4.16 -2.42 -14.04
C GLU A 29 -2.97 -2.27 -13.09
N ARG A 30 -1.84 -2.87 -13.48
CA ARG A 30 -0.57 -2.63 -12.81
C ARG A 30 -0.01 -1.27 -13.22
N LEU A 31 1.05 -0.85 -12.55
CA LEU A 31 1.80 0.35 -12.91
C LEU A 31 2.76 0.03 -14.05
N ALA A 32 2.93 0.97 -14.97
CA ALA A 32 3.78 0.83 -16.15
C ALA A 32 4.54 2.14 -16.42
N GLY A 33 5.50 2.09 -17.36
CA GLY A 33 6.39 3.20 -17.70
C GLY A 33 7.63 3.23 -16.78
N THR A 34 7.81 4.32 -16.05
CA THR A 34 8.87 4.44 -15.03
C THR A 34 8.25 4.53 -13.64
N VAL A 35 8.74 3.72 -12.72
CA VAL A 35 8.29 3.70 -11.32
C VAL A 35 9.47 3.81 -10.37
N GLN A 36 9.28 4.52 -9.26
CA GLN A 36 10.17 4.49 -8.11
C GLN A 36 9.64 3.48 -7.10
N VAL A 37 10.53 2.71 -6.50
CA VAL A 37 10.19 1.70 -5.48
C VAL A 37 11.09 1.87 -4.27
N ASP A 38 10.46 1.95 -3.10
CA ASP A 38 11.12 2.11 -1.81
C ASP A 38 10.26 1.51 -0.69
N GLU A 39 10.85 1.27 0.47
CA GLU A 39 10.18 0.74 1.65
C GLU A 39 10.08 1.78 2.76
N THR A 40 8.94 1.82 3.44
CA THR A 40 8.78 2.63 4.64
C THR A 40 8.18 1.84 5.79
N PHE A 41 8.57 2.20 7.01
CA PHE A 41 7.95 1.67 8.22
C PHE A 41 6.76 2.53 8.63
N ILE A 42 5.63 1.88 8.90
CA ILE A 42 4.41 2.46 9.46
C ILE A 42 4.14 1.86 10.84
N GLY A 43 3.94 2.72 11.84
CA GLY A 43 3.77 2.32 13.24
C GLY A 43 4.38 3.34 14.21
N GLY A 44 3.79 3.45 15.41
CA GLY A 44 4.18 4.40 16.46
C GLY A 44 5.21 3.86 17.46
N THR A 45 5.83 4.79 18.18
CA THR A 45 6.97 4.58 19.11
C THR A 45 6.57 3.70 20.30
N ARG A 46 7.06 2.46 20.35
CA ARG A 46 7.33 1.80 21.63
C ARG A 46 8.81 1.98 21.96
N PRO A 47 9.20 2.10 23.24
CA PRO A 47 10.62 2.08 23.62
C PRO A 47 11.23 0.77 23.11
N GLY A 48 12.27 0.85 22.29
CA GLY A 48 12.87 -0.30 21.63
C GLY A 48 13.80 0.08 20.48
N LYS A 49 14.53 -0.92 19.94
CA LYS A 49 15.56 -0.72 18.91
C LYS A 49 15.04 0.09 17.72
N ARG A 50 15.76 1.16 17.36
CA ARG A 50 15.57 1.86 16.08
C ARG A 50 16.19 1.03 14.96
N GLY A 51 15.43 0.73 13.91
CA GLY A 51 15.93 0.02 12.72
C GLY A 51 14.89 -0.90 12.08
N ARG A 52 15.36 -1.72 11.13
CA ARG A 52 14.58 -2.80 10.52
C ARG A 52 14.32 -3.88 11.58
N GLY A 53 13.07 -4.33 11.70
CA GLY A 53 12.67 -5.34 12.70
C GLY A 53 12.36 -4.79 14.10
N ALA A 54 12.12 -3.48 14.25
CA ALA A 54 11.59 -2.95 15.51
C ALA A 54 10.17 -3.49 15.76
N GLU A 55 9.95 -4.12 16.92
CA GLU A 55 8.62 -4.59 17.33
C GLU A 55 7.59 -3.46 17.24
N GLY A 56 6.45 -3.73 16.61
CA GLY A 56 5.39 -2.74 16.43
C GLY A 56 5.54 -1.81 15.22
N LYS A 57 6.41 -2.12 14.24
CA LYS A 57 6.42 -1.46 12.93
C LYS A 57 6.06 -2.44 11.82
N THR A 58 5.24 -1.99 10.89
CA THR A 58 4.90 -2.74 9.68
C THR A 58 5.64 -2.16 8.49
N LEU A 59 6.28 -3.02 7.71
CA LEU A 59 6.95 -2.62 6.49
C LEU A 59 5.94 -2.48 5.35
N VAL A 60 6.03 -1.37 4.63
CA VAL A 60 5.17 -1.04 3.50
C VAL A 60 6.05 -0.73 2.30
N LEU A 61 5.88 -1.50 1.23
CA LEU A 61 6.43 -1.19 -0.07
C LEU A 61 5.61 -0.06 -0.70
N ILE A 62 6.31 0.96 -1.19
CA ILE A 62 5.76 2.06 -1.96
C ILE A 62 6.22 1.90 -3.39
N VAL A 63 5.28 1.84 -4.32
CA VAL A 63 5.54 1.95 -5.76
C VAL A 63 4.87 3.22 -6.25
N ALA A 64 5.66 4.16 -6.76
CA ALA A 64 5.18 5.46 -7.24
C ALA A 64 5.52 5.62 -8.72
N GLN A 65 4.49 5.74 -9.56
CA GLN A 65 4.66 6.00 -10.99
C GLN A 65 5.16 7.43 -11.21
N GLU A 66 6.15 7.60 -12.07
CA GLU A 66 6.62 8.91 -12.52
C GLU A 66 5.58 9.52 -13.48
N ASN A 67 5.22 10.78 -13.25
CA ASN A 67 4.38 11.57 -14.16
C ASN A 67 4.99 12.98 -14.26
N GLY A 68 6.09 13.09 -15.02
CA GLY A 68 6.97 14.26 -14.98
C GLY A 68 7.53 14.46 -13.57
N LYS A 69 7.40 15.69 -13.03
CA LYS A 69 7.83 16.03 -11.65
C LYS A 69 6.79 15.64 -10.57
N ALA A 70 5.62 15.14 -10.97
CA ALA A 70 4.53 14.78 -10.09
C ALA A 70 4.47 13.26 -9.84
N VAL A 71 3.86 12.88 -8.71
CA VAL A 71 3.54 11.48 -8.44
C VAL A 71 2.33 11.10 -9.32
N GLY A 72 2.44 10.04 -10.12
CA GLY A 72 1.34 9.48 -10.87
C GLY A 72 0.40 8.64 -9.98
N ARG A 73 0.11 7.42 -10.44
CA ARG A 73 -0.56 6.40 -9.64
C ARG A 73 0.43 5.77 -8.66
N ILE A 74 -0.06 5.34 -7.50
CA ILE A 74 0.72 4.65 -6.47
C ILE A 74 0.17 3.25 -6.20
N ARG A 75 1.01 2.38 -5.65
CA ARG A 75 0.64 1.14 -4.96
C ARG A 75 1.34 1.10 -3.61
N LEU A 76 0.61 0.70 -2.59
CA LEU A 76 1.09 0.53 -1.22
C LEU A 76 0.81 -0.92 -0.83
N VAL A 77 1.86 -1.66 -0.49
CA VAL A 77 1.74 -3.09 -0.16
C VAL A 77 2.37 -3.35 1.20
N LYS A 78 1.59 -3.91 2.12
CA LYS A 78 2.13 -4.43 3.38
C LYS A 78 2.96 -5.67 3.06
N ILE A 79 4.23 -5.65 3.41
CA ILE A 79 5.17 -6.77 3.21
C ILE A 79 5.66 -7.28 4.57
N PRO A 80 5.93 -8.60 4.70
CA PRO A 80 6.36 -9.17 5.99
C PRO A 80 7.80 -8.78 6.33
N ASP A 81 8.66 -8.62 5.33
CA ASP A 81 10.09 -8.31 5.46
C ASP A 81 10.65 -7.69 4.18
N ALA A 82 11.91 -7.26 4.23
CA ALA A 82 12.65 -6.69 3.09
C ALA A 82 13.48 -7.75 2.33
N SER A 83 13.04 -9.01 2.33
CA SER A 83 13.68 -10.07 1.54
C SER A 83 13.34 -9.94 0.06
N SER A 84 14.22 -10.46 -0.81
CA SER A 84 13.97 -10.46 -2.26
C SER A 84 12.64 -11.13 -2.61
N LYS A 85 12.30 -12.26 -1.96
CA LYS A 85 11.04 -12.97 -2.18
C LYS A 85 9.82 -12.08 -1.92
N SER A 86 9.82 -11.34 -0.80
CA SER A 86 8.72 -10.43 -0.43
C SER A 86 8.62 -9.24 -1.38
N LEU A 87 9.77 -8.63 -1.74
CA LEU A 87 9.84 -7.46 -2.62
C LEU A 87 9.44 -7.82 -4.05
N GLU A 88 10.02 -8.88 -4.61
CA GLU A 88 9.73 -9.37 -5.96
C GLU A 88 8.29 -9.85 -6.11
N GLY A 89 7.72 -10.49 -5.07
CA GLY A 89 6.31 -10.85 -5.05
C GLY A 89 5.42 -9.60 -5.15
N ALA A 90 5.65 -8.62 -4.29
CA ALA A 90 4.88 -7.38 -4.28
C ALA A 90 5.04 -6.57 -5.58
N ILE A 91 6.23 -6.52 -6.17
CA ILE A 91 6.48 -5.83 -7.45
C ILE A 91 5.73 -6.53 -8.59
N ARG A 92 5.77 -7.87 -8.68
CA ARG A 92 5.01 -8.63 -9.69
C ARG A 92 3.50 -8.42 -9.62
N GLU A 93 2.96 -8.24 -8.43
CA GLU A 93 1.54 -7.95 -8.25
C GLU A 93 1.15 -6.52 -8.65
N THR A 94 2.11 -5.58 -8.62
CA THR A 94 1.83 -4.14 -8.71
C THR A 94 2.35 -3.46 -9.96
N VAL A 95 3.34 -4.05 -10.64
CA VAL A 95 4.07 -3.45 -11.76
C VAL A 95 4.08 -4.41 -12.96
N ASP A 96 3.78 -3.89 -14.14
CA ASP A 96 3.81 -4.66 -15.38
C ASP A 96 5.26 -5.04 -15.75
N PRO A 97 5.50 -6.27 -16.25
CA PRO A 97 6.79 -6.63 -16.84
C PRO A 97 7.23 -5.64 -17.91
N GLY A 98 8.53 -5.43 -18.08
CA GLY A 98 9.10 -4.43 -19.00
C GLY A 98 9.11 -3.00 -18.47
N THR A 99 8.50 -2.73 -17.31
CA THR A 99 8.55 -1.41 -16.66
C THR A 99 9.95 -1.10 -16.14
N GLN A 100 10.37 0.16 -16.26
CA GLN A 100 11.59 0.64 -15.62
C GLN A 100 11.36 0.87 -14.12
N VAL A 101 12.11 0.15 -13.29
CA VAL A 101 12.01 0.19 -11.83
C VAL A 101 13.25 0.85 -11.25
N LYS A 102 13.07 2.00 -10.59
CA LYS A 102 14.13 2.77 -9.92
C LYS A 102 14.16 2.47 -8.41
N THR A 103 15.29 2.02 -7.87
CA THR A 103 15.47 1.71 -6.43
C THR A 103 16.75 2.29 -5.83
N ASP A 104 16.86 2.26 -4.49
CA ASP A 104 17.97 2.82 -3.69
C ASP A 104 19.26 1.95 -3.65
N GLY A 105 19.26 0.82 -4.36
CA GLY A 105 20.38 -0.13 -4.40
C GLY A 105 20.37 -1.19 -3.30
N TRP A 106 19.28 -1.36 -2.57
CA TRP A 106 19.12 -2.49 -1.66
C TRP A 106 19.23 -3.85 -2.38
N LYS A 107 20.01 -4.79 -1.81
CA LYS A 107 20.26 -6.13 -2.38
C LYS A 107 18.98 -6.93 -2.64
N GLY A 108 17.90 -6.64 -1.92
CA GLY A 108 16.60 -7.27 -2.11
C GLY A 108 16.00 -7.04 -3.51
N TYR A 109 16.47 -6.04 -4.25
CA TYR A 109 16.01 -5.72 -5.60
C TYR A 109 16.86 -6.34 -6.72
N ASN A 110 17.94 -7.06 -6.39
CA ASN A 110 18.88 -7.56 -7.42
C ASN A 110 18.25 -8.55 -8.41
N GLY A 111 17.18 -9.26 -8.01
CA GLY A 111 16.49 -10.21 -8.89
C GLY A 111 15.55 -9.58 -9.92
N LEU A 112 15.29 -8.27 -9.86
CA LEU A 112 14.30 -7.62 -10.73
C LEU A 112 14.62 -7.72 -12.21
N GLY A 113 15.91 -7.66 -12.59
CA GLY A 113 16.32 -7.84 -13.99
C GLY A 113 15.93 -9.22 -14.53
N ALA A 114 16.14 -10.28 -13.73
CA ALA A 114 15.78 -11.66 -14.11
C ALA A 114 14.26 -11.87 -14.20
N LEU A 115 13.46 -11.02 -13.55
CA LEU A 115 11.99 -11.05 -13.62
C LEU A 115 11.42 -10.21 -14.79
N GLY A 116 12.28 -9.68 -15.66
CA GLY A 116 11.87 -8.93 -16.85
C GLY A 116 11.59 -7.45 -16.61
N TYR A 117 12.15 -6.85 -15.55
CA TYR A 117 12.09 -5.40 -15.30
C TYR A 117 13.38 -4.70 -15.74
N ASP A 118 13.28 -3.49 -16.28
CA ASP A 118 14.46 -2.61 -16.48
C ASP A 118 14.84 -2.01 -15.13
N HIS A 119 15.66 -2.73 -14.37
CA HIS A 119 16.07 -2.32 -13.02
C HIS A 119 17.19 -1.27 -13.08
N LYS A 120 16.88 -0.07 -12.57
CA LYS A 120 17.84 1.03 -12.41
C LYS A 120 18.09 1.28 -10.93
N VAL A 121 19.31 1.01 -10.50
CA VAL A 121 19.76 1.46 -9.18
C VAL A 121 20.17 2.93 -9.28
N VAL A 122 19.50 3.79 -8.53
CA VAL A 122 19.74 5.26 -8.57
C VAL A 122 21.04 5.64 -7.82
N ARG A 123 21.66 4.69 -7.11
CA ARG A 123 22.97 4.88 -6.47
C ARG A 123 24.13 4.40 -7.34
N LYS A 124 25.01 5.31 -7.76
CA LYS A 124 26.43 4.99 -8.04
C LYS A 124 27.46 6.12 -7.85
N SER A 125 27.11 7.33 -7.42
CA SER A 125 28.11 8.40 -7.19
C SER A 125 27.80 9.31 -6.00
N GLU A 126 28.87 9.84 -5.44
CA GLU A 126 29.04 10.58 -4.18
C GLU A 126 28.31 11.94 -4.12
N ASP A 127 26.99 11.98 -4.25
CA ASP A 127 26.22 13.21 -3.99
C ASP A 127 25.46 13.11 -2.66
N VAL A 128 26.15 13.50 -1.59
CA VAL A 128 25.60 13.61 -0.24
C VAL A 128 24.61 14.79 -0.22
N GLY A 129 23.34 14.51 -0.53
CA GLY A 129 22.27 15.51 -0.38
C GLY A 129 21.05 15.33 -1.30
N ALA A 130 21.16 14.55 -2.38
CA ALA A 130 20.05 14.37 -3.31
C ALA A 130 18.99 13.39 -2.79
N ASN A 131 17.73 13.81 -2.78
CA ASN A 131 16.60 12.91 -2.54
C ASN A 131 16.44 11.95 -3.72
N LEU A 132 17.03 10.74 -3.63
CA LEU A 132 17.16 9.78 -4.74
C LEU A 132 15.83 9.20 -5.24
N LEU A 133 14.86 9.03 -4.33
CA LEU A 133 13.53 8.50 -4.64
C LEU A 133 12.45 9.49 -4.17
N PRO A 134 12.39 10.70 -4.75
CA PRO A 134 11.62 11.80 -4.21
C PRO A 134 10.11 11.54 -4.24
N LEU A 135 9.64 10.70 -5.18
CA LEU A 135 8.22 10.36 -5.27
C LEU A 135 7.83 9.40 -4.14
N CYS A 136 8.62 8.36 -3.89
CA CYS A 136 8.37 7.43 -2.79
C CYS A 136 8.45 8.13 -1.44
N HIS A 137 9.48 8.95 -1.19
CA HIS A 137 9.61 9.69 0.05
C HIS A 137 8.46 10.69 0.27
N ARG A 138 7.97 11.34 -0.80
CA ARG A 138 6.78 12.21 -0.75
C ARG A 138 5.53 11.41 -0.40
N VAL A 139 5.31 10.26 -1.03
CA VAL A 139 4.17 9.37 -0.73
C VAL A 139 4.24 8.87 0.72
N ALA A 140 5.41 8.45 1.20
CA ALA A 140 5.61 8.03 2.58
C ALA A 140 5.23 9.14 3.57
N SER A 141 5.67 10.38 3.30
CA SER A 141 5.39 11.55 4.14
C SER A 141 3.90 11.88 4.18
N LEU A 142 3.23 11.86 3.02
CA LEU A 142 1.80 12.13 2.93
C LEU A 142 0.96 11.03 3.58
N LEU A 143 1.35 9.76 3.43
CA LEU A 143 0.69 8.63 4.08
C LEU A 143 0.78 8.75 5.60
N LYS A 144 1.97 8.99 6.15
CA LYS A 144 2.18 9.16 7.60
C LYS A 144 1.38 10.34 8.15
N ARG A 145 1.33 11.46 7.43
CA ARG A 145 0.51 12.62 7.80
C ARG A 145 -0.98 12.30 7.80
N TRP A 146 -1.47 11.54 6.82
CA TRP A 146 -2.87 11.15 6.76
C TRP A 146 -3.24 10.20 7.90
N LEU A 147 -2.40 9.19 8.19
CA LEU A 147 -2.61 8.27 9.31
C LEU A 147 -2.58 9.01 10.67
N GLY A 148 -1.61 9.91 10.86
CA GLY A 148 -1.49 10.71 12.08
C GLY A 148 -2.60 11.75 12.24
N GLY A 149 -3.02 12.42 11.17
CA GLY A 149 -4.03 13.48 11.23
C GLY A 149 -5.47 12.96 11.19
N THR A 150 -5.81 12.15 10.20
CA THR A 150 -7.20 11.67 9.99
C THR A 150 -7.56 10.55 10.95
N HIS A 151 -6.62 9.67 11.26
CA HIS A 151 -6.86 8.53 12.15
C HIS A 151 -6.26 8.71 13.54
N GLN A 152 -5.64 9.86 13.84
CA GLN A 152 -5.03 10.16 15.14
C GLN A 152 -4.04 9.07 15.61
N GLY A 153 -3.42 8.35 14.66
CA GLY A 153 -2.57 7.21 14.97
C GLY A 153 -3.30 5.94 15.45
N ALA A 154 -4.64 5.94 15.56
CA ALA A 154 -5.46 4.80 15.95
C ALA A 154 -5.65 3.80 14.80
N VAL A 155 -4.54 3.30 14.24
CA VAL A 155 -4.51 2.31 13.16
C VAL A 155 -3.88 1.02 13.67
N SER A 156 -4.69 -0.03 13.76
CA SER A 156 -4.18 -1.37 14.09
C SER A 156 -3.31 -1.91 12.96
N HIS A 157 -2.17 -2.50 13.31
CA HIS A 157 -1.27 -3.20 12.38
C HIS A 157 -1.93 -4.34 11.61
N GLU A 158 -2.93 -4.97 12.21
CA GLU A 158 -3.71 -6.06 11.61
C GLU A 158 -4.58 -5.55 10.47
N HIS A 159 -5.10 -4.34 10.61
CA HIS A 159 -6.00 -3.71 9.63
C HIS A 159 -5.29 -2.74 8.68
N LEU A 160 -3.99 -2.49 8.86
CA LEU A 160 -3.25 -1.50 8.08
C LEU A 160 -3.45 -1.64 6.57
N ALA A 161 -3.54 -2.87 6.04
CA ALA A 161 -3.79 -3.12 4.62
C ALA A 161 -5.05 -2.37 4.11
N TYR A 162 -6.15 -2.38 4.86
CA TYR A 162 -7.37 -1.67 4.48
C TYR A 162 -7.20 -0.14 4.44
N TYR A 163 -6.35 0.41 5.29
CA TYR A 163 -6.01 1.84 5.27
C TYR A 163 -5.11 2.19 4.09
N LEU A 164 -4.17 1.31 3.74
CA LEU A 164 -3.32 1.47 2.55
C LEU A 164 -4.15 1.42 1.26
N ASP A 165 -5.14 0.53 1.19
CA ASP A 165 -6.07 0.43 0.07
C ASP A 165 -6.93 1.70 -0.07
N GLU A 166 -7.50 2.17 1.05
CA GLU A 166 -8.26 3.43 1.07
C GLU A 166 -7.41 4.61 0.62
N TYR A 167 -6.20 4.74 1.17
CA TYR A 167 -5.29 5.82 0.82
C TYR A 167 -4.92 5.75 -0.67
N THR A 168 -4.58 4.56 -1.18
CA THR A 168 -4.26 4.32 -2.58
C THR A 168 -5.42 4.70 -3.49
N PHE A 169 -6.65 4.33 -3.14
CA PHE A 169 -7.85 4.66 -3.92
C PHE A 169 -8.09 6.16 -4.01
N ARG A 170 -8.01 6.85 -2.87
CA ARG A 170 -8.18 8.32 -2.78
C ARG A 170 -7.06 9.03 -3.52
N PHE A 171 -5.81 8.64 -3.28
CA PHE A 171 -4.63 9.27 -3.90
C PHE A 171 -4.67 9.15 -5.42
N ASN A 172 -4.99 7.97 -5.95
CA ASN A 172 -5.04 7.72 -7.40
C ASN A 172 -6.19 8.45 -8.11
N ARG A 173 -7.13 9.03 -7.36
CA ARG A 173 -8.29 9.77 -7.88
C ARG A 173 -8.32 11.24 -7.46
N ARG A 174 -7.26 11.73 -6.80
CA ARG A 174 -7.21 13.09 -6.21
C ARG A 174 -7.31 14.22 -7.24
N THR A 175 -6.99 13.96 -8.49
CA THR A 175 -7.10 14.91 -9.61
C THR A 175 -8.43 14.83 -10.35
N SER A 176 -9.34 13.92 -9.94
CA SER A 176 -10.67 13.81 -10.55
C SER A 176 -11.46 15.08 -10.33
N ARG A 177 -11.91 15.71 -11.43
CA ARG A 177 -12.84 16.85 -11.39
C ARG A 177 -14.25 16.47 -10.94
N SER A 178 -14.61 15.19 -11.04
CA SER A 178 -15.92 14.66 -10.64
C SER A 178 -15.81 13.91 -9.32
N ARG A 179 -16.20 14.55 -8.21
CA ARG A 179 -16.20 13.90 -6.88
C ARG A 179 -17.21 12.75 -6.79
N GLY A 180 -18.37 12.89 -7.45
CA GLY A 180 -19.39 11.84 -7.53
C GLY A 180 -18.86 10.54 -8.15
N MET A 181 -17.87 10.64 -9.06
CA MET A 181 -17.25 9.46 -9.66
C MET A 181 -16.49 8.60 -8.65
N LEU A 182 -16.02 9.14 -7.52
CA LEU A 182 -15.38 8.31 -6.49
C LEU A 182 -16.40 7.37 -5.84
N LEU A 183 -17.56 7.92 -5.47
CA LEU A 183 -18.67 7.12 -4.91
C LEU A 183 -19.20 6.13 -5.95
N TYR A 184 -19.42 6.59 -7.18
CA TYR A 184 -19.89 5.72 -8.26
C TYR A 184 -18.94 4.54 -8.51
N ARG A 185 -17.62 4.78 -8.61
CA ARG A 185 -16.63 3.70 -8.80
C ARG A 185 -16.57 2.75 -7.59
N LEU A 186 -16.75 3.26 -6.39
CA LEU A 186 -16.83 2.45 -5.18
C LEU A 186 -18.04 1.52 -5.23
N LEU A 187 -19.22 2.04 -5.59
CA LEU A 187 -20.45 1.24 -5.72
C LEU A 187 -20.33 0.19 -6.83
N GLN A 188 -19.79 0.55 -7.99
CA GLN A 188 -19.52 -0.40 -9.07
C GLN A 188 -18.65 -1.57 -8.61
N ASN A 189 -17.55 -1.28 -7.90
CA ASN A 189 -16.69 -2.33 -7.37
C ASN A 189 -17.40 -3.14 -6.28
N ALA A 190 -18.20 -2.51 -5.41
CA ALA A 190 -18.91 -3.19 -4.34
C ALA A 190 -19.90 -4.23 -4.88
N VAL A 191 -20.56 -3.96 -6.01
CA VAL A 191 -21.46 -4.90 -6.68
C VAL A 191 -20.69 -6.06 -7.33
N ALA A 192 -19.49 -5.81 -7.84
CA ALA A 192 -18.67 -6.82 -8.53
C ALA A 192 -17.83 -7.71 -7.58
N MET A 193 -17.86 -7.45 -6.27
CA MET A 193 -17.04 -8.17 -5.31
C MET A 193 -17.83 -9.22 -4.54
N GLU A 194 -17.17 -10.34 -4.28
CA GLU A 194 -17.72 -11.38 -3.43
C GLU A 194 -18.05 -10.86 -2.02
N PRO A 195 -19.26 -11.13 -1.50
CA PRO A 195 -19.65 -10.75 -0.16
C PRO A 195 -18.73 -11.35 0.89
N VAL A 196 -18.32 -10.55 1.87
CA VAL A 196 -17.53 -11.04 3.00
C VAL A 196 -18.27 -10.89 4.30
N ARG A 197 -18.20 -11.93 5.14
CA ARG A 197 -18.81 -11.98 6.46
C ARG A 197 -17.96 -11.22 7.47
N PHE A 198 -18.62 -10.70 8.50
CA PHE A 198 -17.94 -10.02 9.61
C PHE A 198 -16.78 -10.85 10.18
N LYS A 199 -17.03 -12.15 10.41
CA LYS A 199 -16.03 -13.06 10.97
C LYS A 199 -14.74 -13.08 10.15
N GLU A 200 -14.81 -13.01 8.83
CA GLU A 200 -13.63 -13.04 7.96
C GLU A 200 -12.85 -11.72 7.98
N ILE A 201 -13.55 -10.60 8.16
CA ILE A 201 -12.94 -9.26 8.33
C ILE A 201 -12.26 -9.14 9.70
N SER A 202 -12.84 -9.77 10.73
CA SER A 202 -12.26 -9.83 12.08
C SER A 202 -11.23 -10.95 12.26
N LEU A 203 -11.22 -11.99 11.42
CA LEU A 203 -10.31 -13.15 11.51
C LEU A 203 -9.07 -13.03 10.63
N SER A 204 -8.97 -12.06 9.72
CA SER A 204 -7.69 -11.71 9.06
C SER A 204 -6.58 -11.26 10.04
N VAL A 205 -6.89 -11.32 11.34
CA VAL A 205 -6.12 -11.07 12.56
C VAL A 205 -5.26 -12.28 12.99
N ARG A 206 -5.55 -13.51 12.56
CA ARG A 206 -4.66 -14.67 12.80
C ARG A 206 -4.38 -15.34 11.46
N GLY A 207 -3.09 -15.45 11.13
CA GLY A 207 -2.62 -15.89 9.81
C GLY A 207 -3.40 -17.09 9.27
N ARG A 208 -3.65 -17.09 7.95
CA ARG A 208 -3.99 -18.33 7.25
C ARG A 208 -2.85 -19.31 7.52
N ASN A 209 -3.05 -20.25 8.44
CA ASN A 209 -2.26 -21.47 8.45
C ASN A 209 -2.49 -22.13 7.09
N HIS A 210 -1.46 -22.14 6.25
CA HIS A 210 -1.40 -23.08 5.15
C HIS A 210 -1.56 -24.47 5.78
N LYS A 211 -2.69 -25.13 5.52
CA LYS A 211 -2.74 -26.58 5.67
C LYS A 211 -1.74 -27.12 4.65
N ILE A 212 -0.57 -27.52 5.14
CA ILE A 212 0.29 -28.44 4.41
C ILE A 212 -0.52 -29.73 4.36
N GLN A 213 -0.95 -30.10 3.15
CA GLN A 213 -1.42 -31.44 2.88
C GLN A 213 -0.22 -32.37 3.05
N THR A 214 -0.38 -33.32 3.97
CA THR A 214 0.26 -34.64 3.95
C THR A 214 -0.86 -35.64 3.89
#